data_AF-A0A6P8FY88-F1
#
_entry.id   AF-A0A6P8FY88-F1
#
_cell.length_a   1.000
_cell.length_b   1.000
_cell.length_c   1.000
_cell.angle_alpha   90.00
_cell.angle_beta   90.00
_cell.angle_gamma   90.00
#
_symmetry.space_group_name_H-M   'P 1'
#
loop_
_entity.id
_entity.type
_entity.pdbx_description
1 polymer ?
#
loop_
_entity_poly.entity_id
_entity_poly.type
_entity_poly.pdbx_seq_one_letter_code
_entity_poly.pdbx_strand_id
1 'polypeptide(L)'
;MFCNARRICPCGRPHVTIRQIMTLHRLSLRLRQAIMTLHRLSLRLRQAVTQARHLHSSRRGQQLEAVAVEPELPKELSFFRTRESDPACHAEVHMGQYYTLSPVHLRTVFPHGLPSRFQLQMKTFNETCVMVRQPALELISHLKKADYSKPAVRYMFYGANGCGKTISLCHALHYCYTQGWLVLHIPDAHLWVKNCKELLPSTFSPSRFDQPIEASHWLRNFKITNEPLLSKLKTTQRYVWTKRESTEEGRTLAELVEQGVARVRTSSDVVGALLKELRLQAGQPMEGRQEGFRLAVAVDGVNALWGRTSLKKEDKSVVAPEELTLIHNLRKMMKNDWCGGAVISSLSQTGSLFKPKDVYLPQELLGEDGFDDMDPFVPVPVSNYSEKESESCYLYYMDRNWLQHPHSRTEEGKKELLFLSNRNPNVLERLCASL
;
A
#
# COMPACT_ATOMS: atom_id res chain seq x y z
N MET A 1 75.27 36.00 8.22
CA MET A 1 75.99 34.74 8.52
C MET A 1 74.99 33.80 9.17
N PHE A 2 74.23 33.00 8.42
CA PHE A 2 74.54 31.65 7.92
C PHE A 2 75.14 30.70 8.98
N CYS A 3 74.33 29.74 9.46
CA CYS A 3 74.67 28.32 9.71
C CYS A 3 73.42 27.60 10.29
N ASN A 4 72.64 26.83 9.51
CA ASN A 4 72.75 25.42 9.11
C ASN A 4 72.36 24.34 10.15
N ALA A 5 71.21 23.69 9.85
CA ALA A 5 71.02 22.23 9.71
C ALA A 5 70.75 21.31 10.94
N ARG A 6 69.51 20.76 11.05
CA ARG A 6 69.12 19.34 10.75
C ARG A 6 67.91 18.82 11.57
N ARG A 7 66.92 18.27 10.82
CA ARG A 7 66.07 17.05 11.02
C ARG A 7 65.23 16.96 12.32
N ILE A 8 63.95 16.54 12.36
CA ILE A 8 63.34 15.27 11.92
C ILE A 8 61.79 15.45 11.84
N CYS A 9 61.15 14.97 10.78
CA CYS A 9 59.74 14.49 10.77
C CYS A 9 59.75 12.95 10.77
N PRO A 10 58.67 12.26 11.17
CA PRO A 10 57.73 11.82 10.12
C PRO A 10 56.23 11.70 10.54
N CYS A 11 55.36 12.17 9.65
CA CYS A 11 53.98 11.72 9.52
C CYS A 11 53.91 10.67 8.39
N GLY A 12 53.42 9.46 8.68
CA GLY A 12 53.29 8.38 7.69
C GLY A 12 51.89 8.30 7.07
N ARG A 13 51.80 8.44 5.74
CA ARG A 13 50.68 7.96 4.90
C ARG A 13 51.18 6.81 4.02
N PRO A 14 50.43 5.73 3.79
CA PRO A 14 50.89 4.64 2.94
C PRO A 14 50.68 4.98 1.45
N HIS A 15 51.76 4.93 0.69
CA HIS A 15 51.74 4.97 -0.78
C HIS A 15 51.38 3.57 -1.33
N VAL A 16 50.21 3.43 -1.94
CA VAL A 16 49.87 2.28 -2.80
C VAL A 16 50.66 2.43 -4.09
N THR A 17 51.55 1.48 -4.36
CA THR A 17 52.43 1.53 -5.54
C THR A 17 51.71 0.99 -6.78
N ILE A 18 52.02 1.58 -7.95
CA ILE A 18 51.45 1.26 -9.28
C ILE A 18 51.50 -0.26 -9.61
N ARG A 19 52.44 -1.00 -9.01
CA ARG A 19 52.52 -2.46 -9.13
C ARG A 19 51.30 -3.20 -8.56
N GLN A 20 50.69 -2.73 -7.47
CA GLN A 20 49.50 -3.34 -6.86
C GLN A 20 48.23 -3.13 -7.70
N ILE A 21 48.14 -2.00 -8.41
CA ILE A 21 47.02 -1.71 -9.31
C ILE A 21 47.11 -2.59 -10.57
N MET A 22 48.32 -2.82 -11.10
CA MET A 22 48.52 -3.70 -12.26
C MET A 22 48.25 -5.18 -11.95
N THR A 23 48.54 -5.67 -10.74
CA THR A 23 48.19 -7.05 -10.34
C THR A 23 46.68 -7.23 -10.18
N LEU A 24 45.97 -6.27 -9.59
CA LEU A 24 44.51 -6.30 -9.49
C LEU A 24 43.83 -6.25 -10.87
N HIS A 25 44.35 -5.46 -11.80
CA HIS A 25 43.82 -5.41 -13.16
C HIS A 25 44.04 -6.74 -13.92
N ARG A 26 45.20 -7.39 -13.74
CA ARG A 26 45.47 -8.73 -14.32
C ARG A 26 44.58 -9.83 -13.72
N LEU A 27 44.29 -9.75 -12.42
CA LEU A 27 43.35 -10.66 -11.75
C LEU A 27 41.93 -10.48 -12.28
N SER A 28 41.46 -9.24 -12.50
CA SER A 28 40.12 -9.00 -13.05
C SER A 28 39.97 -9.51 -14.49
N LEU A 29 41.02 -9.39 -15.31
CA LEU A 29 41.03 -9.91 -16.69
C LEU A 29 40.99 -11.44 -16.73
N ARG A 30 41.73 -12.11 -15.82
CA ARG A 30 41.68 -13.56 -15.68
C ARG A 30 40.32 -14.06 -15.18
N LEU A 31 39.68 -13.32 -14.26
CA LEU A 31 38.34 -13.65 -13.78
C LEU A 31 37.30 -13.54 -14.90
N ARG A 32 37.39 -12.50 -15.74
CA ARG A 32 36.50 -12.34 -16.91
C ARG A 32 36.69 -13.44 -17.96
N GLN A 33 37.92 -13.88 -18.21
CA GLN A 33 38.20 -15.03 -19.09
C GLN A 33 37.66 -16.36 -18.52
N ALA A 34 37.74 -16.57 -17.20
CA ALA A 34 37.17 -17.74 -16.53
C ALA A 34 35.63 -17.76 -16.62
N ILE A 35 34.97 -16.60 -16.48
CA ILE A 35 33.51 -16.48 -16.63
C ILE A 35 33.08 -16.76 -18.08
N MET A 36 33.82 -16.25 -19.07
CA MET A 36 33.53 -16.50 -20.50
C MET A 36 33.72 -17.98 -20.90
N THR A 37 34.67 -18.68 -20.29
CA THR A 37 34.91 -20.12 -20.55
C THR A 37 33.85 -21.00 -19.88
N LEU A 38 33.40 -20.67 -18.66
CA LEU A 38 32.25 -21.31 -18.01
C LEU A 38 30.95 -21.11 -18.81
N HIS A 39 30.75 -19.92 -19.39
CA HIS A 39 29.57 -19.67 -20.22
C HIS A 39 29.59 -20.47 -21.53
N ARG A 40 30.76 -20.65 -22.16
CA ARG A 40 30.94 -21.51 -23.34
C ARG A 40 30.71 -23.00 -23.04
N LEU A 41 31.07 -23.47 -21.84
CA LEU A 41 30.78 -24.84 -21.40
C LEU A 41 29.28 -25.08 -21.18
N SER A 42 28.56 -24.10 -20.61
CA SER A 42 27.10 -24.17 -20.41
C SER A 42 26.30 -24.23 -21.72
N LEU A 43 26.80 -23.59 -22.78
CA LEU A 43 26.17 -23.60 -24.11
C LEU A 43 26.40 -24.92 -24.85
N ARG A 44 27.55 -25.58 -24.67
CA ARG A 44 27.83 -26.91 -25.25
C ARG A 44 27.00 -28.01 -24.59
N LEU A 45 26.75 -27.91 -23.28
CA LEU A 45 25.88 -28.85 -22.55
C LEU A 45 24.40 -28.74 -22.97
N ARG A 46 23.93 -27.55 -23.38
CA ARG A 46 22.56 -27.37 -23.86
C ARG A 46 22.32 -27.92 -25.28
N GLN A 47 23.35 -28.01 -26.12
CA GLN A 47 23.21 -28.56 -27.47
C GLN A 47 23.19 -30.11 -27.51
N ALA A 48 23.72 -30.77 -26.47
CA ALA A 48 23.74 -32.24 -26.38
C ALA A 48 22.39 -32.86 -25.96
N VAL A 49 21.47 -32.08 -25.37
CA VAL A 49 20.19 -32.59 -24.86
C VAL A 49 19.05 -32.49 -25.90
N THR A 50 19.25 -31.77 -27.01
CA THR A 50 18.21 -31.55 -28.03
C THR A 50 18.25 -32.52 -29.22
N GLN A 51 19.04 -33.60 -29.18
CA GLN A 51 19.08 -34.63 -30.22
C GLN A 51 18.80 -36.04 -29.68
N ALA A 52 17.56 -36.29 -29.27
CA ALA A 52 17.04 -37.66 -29.08
C ALA A 52 15.59 -37.77 -29.59
N ARG A 53 15.49 -37.82 -30.93
CA ARG A 53 14.52 -38.50 -31.81
C ARG A 53 13.08 -38.74 -31.34
N HIS A 54 12.14 -38.13 -32.08
CA HIS A 54 10.86 -38.71 -32.48
C HIS A 54 11.07 -39.87 -33.48
N LEU A 55 10.36 -40.99 -33.30
CA LEU A 55 9.90 -41.88 -34.39
C LEU A 55 8.54 -42.48 -34.00
N HIS A 56 7.57 -42.32 -34.91
CA HIS A 56 6.21 -42.86 -34.85
C HIS A 56 6.17 -44.38 -35.09
N SER A 57 5.24 -45.08 -34.43
CA SER A 57 4.48 -46.17 -35.07
C SER A 57 3.09 -46.29 -34.42
N SER A 58 2.08 -46.56 -35.25
CA SER A 58 0.67 -46.62 -34.89
C SER A 58 0.21 -48.05 -34.56
N ARG A 59 -0.84 -48.16 -33.73
CA ARG A 59 -2.16 -48.79 -33.99
C ARG A 59 -2.64 -49.78 -32.90
N ARG A 60 -3.90 -49.55 -32.49
CA ARG A 60 -4.95 -50.44 -31.94
C ARG A 60 -4.95 -50.78 -30.45
N GLY A 61 -6.12 -50.56 -29.84
CA GLY A 61 -6.61 -51.31 -28.68
C GLY A 61 -7.44 -50.47 -27.71
N GLN A 62 -8.75 -50.40 -27.92
CA GLN A 62 -9.71 -49.87 -26.96
C GLN A 62 -9.70 -50.70 -25.67
N GLN A 63 -9.66 -50.03 -24.51
CA GLN A 63 -10.50 -50.38 -23.35
C GLN A 63 -10.55 -49.18 -22.40
N LEU A 64 -11.74 -48.60 -22.29
CA LEU A 64 -12.10 -47.60 -21.30
C LEU A 64 -12.40 -48.36 -20.00
N GLU A 65 -11.54 -48.25 -19.00
CA GLU A 65 -11.92 -48.53 -17.62
C GLU A 65 -12.28 -47.21 -16.94
N ALA A 66 -13.55 -47.12 -16.57
CA ALA A 66 -14.11 -46.03 -15.79
C ALA A 66 -13.54 -46.09 -14.38
N VAL A 67 -12.60 -45.21 -14.07
CA VAL A 67 -12.24 -44.90 -12.68
C VAL A 67 -13.38 -44.05 -12.14
N ALA A 68 -14.20 -44.68 -11.28
CA ALA A 68 -15.23 -44.02 -10.52
C ALA A 68 -14.62 -42.81 -9.79
N VAL A 69 -15.11 -41.62 -10.13
CA VAL A 69 -14.90 -40.42 -9.32
C VAL A 69 -15.72 -40.64 -8.06
N GLU A 70 -15.07 -41.07 -6.98
CA GLU A 70 -15.66 -40.93 -5.66
C GLU A 70 -15.93 -39.43 -5.45
N PRO A 71 -17.14 -39.05 -5.00
CA PRO A 71 -17.41 -37.65 -4.69
C PRO A 71 -16.53 -37.28 -3.50
N GLU A 72 -15.57 -36.37 -3.72
CA GLU A 72 -14.81 -35.77 -2.62
C GLU A 72 -15.80 -35.21 -1.60
N LEU A 73 -15.89 -35.89 -0.45
CA LEU A 73 -16.48 -35.34 0.76
C LEU A 73 -15.87 -33.94 0.98
N PRO A 74 -16.67 -32.91 1.30
CA PRO A 74 -16.12 -31.58 1.50
C PRO A 74 -15.09 -31.64 2.62
N LYS A 75 -13.81 -31.47 2.25
CA LYS A 75 -12.70 -31.37 3.20
C LYS A 75 -13.16 -30.47 4.33
N GLU A 76 -13.14 -31.02 5.55
CA GLU A 76 -13.38 -30.27 6.79
C GLU A 76 -12.78 -28.89 6.63
N LEU A 77 -13.61 -27.85 6.74
CA LEU A 77 -13.15 -26.50 6.50
C LEU A 77 -11.96 -26.25 7.37
N SER A 78 -10.86 -25.97 6.70
CA SER A 78 -9.59 -25.81 7.36
C SER A 78 -9.74 -24.70 8.39
N PHE A 79 -9.39 -25.02 9.65
CA PHE A 79 -9.55 -24.16 10.84
C PHE A 79 -9.08 -22.70 10.63
N PHE A 80 -8.19 -22.48 9.66
CA PHE A 80 -7.66 -21.17 9.28
C PHE A 80 -8.55 -20.33 8.34
N ARG A 81 -9.65 -20.83 7.77
CA ARG A 81 -10.59 -20.04 6.94
C ARG A 81 -11.93 -19.82 7.61
N THR A 82 -12.55 -18.68 7.34
CA THR A 82 -13.93 -18.40 7.72
C THR A 82 -14.88 -18.69 6.56
N ARG A 83 -16.10 -19.15 6.90
CA ARG A 83 -17.25 -19.09 5.98
C ARG A 83 -17.81 -17.67 5.88
N GLU A 84 -17.67 -16.90 6.95
CA GLU A 84 -18.13 -15.52 7.01
C GLU A 84 -17.23 -14.66 6.12
N SER A 85 -17.85 -14.01 5.13
CA SER A 85 -17.17 -13.12 4.18
C SER A 85 -17.59 -11.67 4.34
N ASP A 86 -18.66 -11.42 5.11
CA ASP A 86 -19.10 -10.07 5.44
C ASP A 86 -18.28 -9.51 6.61
N PRO A 87 -17.47 -8.45 6.39
CA PRO A 87 -16.69 -7.83 7.44
C PRO A 87 -17.55 -7.24 8.57
N ALA A 88 -18.84 -6.99 8.34
CA ALA A 88 -19.76 -6.55 9.38
C ALA A 88 -20.11 -7.66 10.38
N CYS A 89 -20.02 -8.93 9.98
CA CYS A 89 -20.33 -10.08 10.82
C CYS A 89 -19.08 -10.67 11.52
N HIS A 90 -17.91 -10.08 11.31
CA HIS A 90 -16.70 -10.53 11.97
C HIS A 90 -16.73 -10.24 13.48
N ALA A 91 -16.37 -11.25 14.27
CA ALA A 91 -16.33 -11.23 15.73
C ALA A 91 -15.03 -11.88 16.23
N GLU A 92 -14.81 -11.91 17.53
CA GLU A 92 -13.59 -12.48 18.15
C GLU A 92 -13.38 -13.95 17.81
N VAL A 93 -14.47 -14.70 17.55
CA VAL A 93 -14.41 -16.11 17.11
C VAL A 93 -13.72 -16.29 15.76
N HIS A 94 -13.73 -15.26 14.91
CA HIS A 94 -13.11 -15.27 13.58
C HIS A 94 -11.64 -14.81 13.60
N MET A 95 -11.10 -14.48 14.78
CA MET A 95 -9.75 -13.92 14.91
C MET A 95 -8.68 -14.91 14.44
N GLY A 96 -7.78 -14.45 13.58
CA GLY A 96 -6.72 -15.26 12.98
C GLY A 96 -7.18 -16.10 11.78
N GLN A 97 -8.47 -16.07 11.43
CA GLN A 97 -8.99 -16.79 10.28
C GLN A 97 -9.00 -15.89 9.03
N TYR A 98 -8.89 -16.52 7.85
CA TYR A 98 -8.91 -15.87 6.56
C TYR A 98 -10.31 -15.86 5.97
N TYR A 99 -10.80 -14.67 5.63
CA TYR A 99 -12.03 -14.51 4.86
C TYR A 99 -11.69 -14.18 3.40
N THR A 100 -12.54 -14.65 2.49
CA THR A 100 -12.34 -14.45 1.05
C THR A 100 -13.04 -13.20 0.57
N LEU A 101 -12.30 -12.30 -0.09
CA LEU A 101 -12.83 -11.13 -0.75
C LEU A 101 -13.37 -11.50 -2.12
N SER A 102 -14.63 -11.15 -2.39
CA SER A 102 -15.22 -11.29 -3.73
C SER A 102 -14.41 -10.49 -4.76
N PRO A 103 -14.14 -11.04 -5.95
CA PRO A 103 -13.39 -10.34 -7.00
C PRO A 103 -14.11 -9.07 -7.49
N VAL A 104 -15.44 -9.00 -7.35
CA VAL A 104 -16.23 -7.80 -7.66
C VAL A 104 -15.93 -6.68 -6.66
N HIS A 105 -15.94 -7.02 -5.37
CA HIS A 105 -15.57 -6.07 -4.30
C HIS A 105 -14.11 -5.63 -4.44
N LEU A 106 -13.22 -6.53 -4.83
CA LEU A 106 -11.82 -6.19 -5.02
C LEU A 106 -11.62 -5.09 -6.08
N ARG A 107 -12.23 -5.26 -7.26
CA ARG A 107 -12.08 -4.30 -8.38
C ARG A 107 -12.73 -2.94 -8.10
N THR A 108 -13.79 -2.93 -7.30
CA THR A 108 -14.56 -1.72 -6.95
C THR A 108 -13.97 -0.98 -5.76
N VAL A 109 -13.70 -1.68 -4.65
CA VAL A 109 -13.19 -1.09 -3.40
C VAL A 109 -11.70 -0.79 -3.47
N PHE A 110 -10.93 -1.67 -4.13
CA PHE A 110 -9.48 -1.58 -4.20
C PHE A 110 -8.97 -1.58 -5.65
N PRO A 111 -9.36 -0.61 -6.50
CA PRO A 111 -8.70 -0.40 -7.78
C PRO A 111 -7.21 -0.02 -7.57
N HIS A 112 -6.91 0.59 -6.43
CA HIS A 112 -5.57 0.92 -5.95
C HIS A 112 -5.45 0.69 -4.44
N GLY A 113 -4.20 0.64 -3.95
CA GLY A 113 -3.89 0.68 -2.52
C GLY A 113 -3.66 -0.63 -1.79
N LEU A 114 -3.90 -1.77 -2.46
CA LEU A 114 -3.35 -3.03 -1.96
C LEU A 114 -1.82 -3.01 -2.06
N PRO A 115 -1.07 -3.47 -1.05
CA PRO A 115 0.38 -3.57 -1.13
C PRO A 115 0.81 -4.42 -2.33
N SER A 116 1.87 -4.00 -3.03
CA SER A 116 2.35 -4.69 -4.25
C SER A 116 2.66 -6.17 -4.05
N ARG A 117 3.19 -6.53 -2.88
CA ARG A 117 3.42 -7.93 -2.48
C ARG A 117 2.14 -8.72 -2.32
N PHE A 118 1.13 -8.11 -1.72
CA PHE A 118 -0.18 -8.74 -1.57
C PHE A 118 -0.86 -8.91 -2.94
N GLN A 119 -0.75 -7.94 -3.84
CA GLN A 119 -1.24 -8.10 -5.23
C GLN A 119 -0.57 -9.26 -5.96
N LEU A 120 0.75 -9.44 -5.77
CA LEU A 120 1.47 -10.60 -6.34
C LEU A 120 0.95 -11.90 -5.75
N GLN A 121 0.75 -11.97 -4.43
CA GLN A 121 0.20 -13.13 -3.74
C GLN A 121 -1.20 -13.47 -4.28
N MET A 122 -2.08 -12.48 -4.41
CA MET A 122 -3.43 -12.66 -4.96
C MET A 122 -3.41 -13.23 -6.38
N LYS A 123 -2.52 -12.69 -7.23
CA LYS A 123 -2.36 -13.16 -8.61
C LYS A 123 -1.83 -14.60 -8.66
N THR A 124 -0.90 -14.95 -7.78
CA THR A 124 -0.31 -16.29 -7.73
C THR A 124 -1.28 -17.33 -7.18
N PHE A 125 -2.06 -16.99 -6.15
CA PHE A 125 -3.00 -17.91 -5.50
C PHE A 125 -4.35 -17.99 -6.21
N ASN A 126 -4.62 -17.09 -7.16
CA ASN A 126 -5.91 -16.90 -7.83
C ASN A 126 -7.07 -16.69 -6.85
N GLU A 127 -6.77 -16.24 -5.62
CA GLU A 127 -7.75 -15.87 -4.61
C GLU A 127 -7.26 -14.67 -3.83
N THR A 128 -8.21 -13.96 -3.22
CA THR A 128 -7.90 -12.85 -2.31
C THR A 128 -8.44 -13.17 -0.95
N CYS A 129 -7.56 -13.60 -0.05
CA CYS A 129 -7.91 -13.85 1.34
C CYS A 129 -7.20 -12.86 2.25
N VAL A 130 -7.95 -12.27 3.17
CA VAL A 130 -7.44 -11.35 4.19
C VAL A 130 -7.69 -11.98 5.56
N MET A 131 -6.69 -11.93 6.43
CA MET A 131 -6.82 -12.45 7.80
C MET A 131 -7.54 -11.44 8.68
N VAL A 132 -8.51 -11.91 9.45
CA VAL A 132 -9.21 -11.10 10.46
C VAL A 132 -8.28 -10.92 11.66
N ARG A 133 -7.90 -9.66 11.94
CA ARG A 133 -6.98 -9.32 13.03
C ARG A 133 -7.64 -8.46 14.09
N GLN A 134 -7.12 -8.54 15.32
CA GLN A 134 -7.63 -7.78 16.46
C GLN A 134 -7.71 -6.26 16.22
N PRO A 135 -6.69 -5.56 15.66
CA PRO A 135 -6.77 -4.12 15.46
C PRO A 135 -7.89 -3.68 14.51
N ALA A 136 -8.19 -4.49 13.49
CA ALA A 136 -9.27 -4.22 12.56
C ALA A 136 -10.64 -4.46 13.21
N LEU A 137 -10.78 -5.53 14.01
CA LEU A 137 -12.01 -5.81 14.77
C LEU A 137 -12.31 -4.70 15.79
N GLU A 138 -11.29 -4.25 16.52
CA GLU A 138 -11.40 -3.15 17.48
C GLU A 138 -11.90 -1.87 16.77
N LEU A 139 -11.25 -1.47 15.67
CA LEU A 139 -11.67 -0.32 14.88
C LEU A 139 -13.11 -0.47 14.36
N ILE A 140 -13.46 -1.61 13.78
CA ILE A 140 -14.82 -1.87 13.28
C ILE A 140 -15.84 -1.77 14.43
N SER A 141 -15.50 -2.26 15.63
CA SER A 141 -16.35 -2.14 16.81
C SER A 141 -16.57 -0.67 17.23
N HIS A 142 -15.53 0.16 17.13
CA HIS A 142 -15.63 1.60 17.37
C HIS A 142 -16.50 2.30 16.31
N LEU A 143 -16.32 1.96 15.03
CA LEU A 143 -17.16 2.48 13.95
C LEU A 143 -18.64 2.07 14.13
N LYS A 144 -18.93 0.86 14.61
CA LYS A 144 -20.31 0.44 14.90
C LYS A 144 -20.95 1.23 16.04
N LYS A 145 -20.17 1.57 17.07
CA LYS A 145 -20.63 2.28 18.28
C LYS A 145 -20.57 3.81 18.15
N ALA A 146 -19.93 4.33 17.11
CA ALA A 146 -19.73 5.75 16.93
C ALA A 146 -21.04 6.49 16.65
N ASP A 147 -21.17 7.66 17.26
CA ASP A 147 -22.25 8.59 17.02
C ASP A 147 -21.81 9.61 15.95
N TYR A 148 -22.42 9.54 14.77
CA TYR A 148 -22.04 10.34 13.61
C TYR A 148 -22.63 11.75 13.61
N SER A 149 -23.43 12.12 14.62
CA SER A 149 -23.82 13.51 14.85
C SER A 149 -22.66 14.36 15.38
N LYS A 150 -21.66 13.71 16.00
CA LYS A 150 -20.46 14.34 16.57
C LYS A 150 -19.40 14.60 15.50
N PRO A 151 -18.40 15.45 15.80
CA PRO A 151 -17.26 15.66 14.90
C PRO A 151 -16.56 14.33 14.56
N ALA A 152 -15.99 14.27 13.36
CA ALA A 152 -15.35 13.06 12.82
C ALA A 152 -14.21 12.59 13.74
N VAL A 153 -14.33 11.34 14.20
CA VAL A 153 -13.31 10.69 15.03
C VAL A 153 -12.13 10.26 14.16
N ARG A 154 -10.91 10.54 14.65
CA ARG A 154 -9.65 10.18 13.99
C ARG A 154 -9.09 8.92 14.63
N TYR A 155 -8.92 7.86 13.85
CA TYR A 155 -8.28 6.61 14.25
C TYR A 155 -6.93 6.50 13.56
N MET A 156 -5.89 6.10 14.28
CA MET A 156 -4.54 5.99 13.72
C MET A 156 -3.90 4.64 14.03
N PHE A 157 -3.67 3.85 12.98
CA PHE A 157 -2.89 2.63 13.07
C PHE A 157 -1.39 2.94 13.15
N TYR A 158 -0.72 2.41 14.17
CA TYR A 158 0.72 2.53 14.34
C TYR A 158 1.35 1.19 14.75
N GLY A 159 2.65 1.04 14.55
CA GLY A 159 3.35 -0.21 14.86
C GLY A 159 4.57 -0.44 13.97
N ALA A 160 5.36 -1.44 14.32
CA ALA A 160 6.62 -1.76 13.67
C ALA A 160 6.50 -1.97 12.14
N ASN A 161 7.61 -1.87 11.41
CA ASN A 161 7.58 -2.09 9.97
C ASN A 161 7.14 -3.52 9.62
N GLY A 162 6.24 -3.65 8.64
CA GLY A 162 5.77 -4.95 8.17
C GLY A 162 4.70 -5.64 9.04
N CYS A 163 4.16 -5.00 10.09
CA CYS A 163 3.14 -5.61 10.96
C CYS A 163 1.72 -5.70 10.36
N GLY A 164 1.46 -5.22 9.14
CA GLY A 164 0.15 -5.34 8.49
C GLY A 164 -0.84 -4.19 8.73
N LYS A 165 -0.35 -2.97 9.01
CA LYS A 165 -1.18 -1.75 9.16
C LYS A 165 -2.07 -1.48 7.94
N THR A 166 -1.47 -1.44 6.76
CA THR A 166 -2.20 -1.20 5.49
C THR A 166 -3.28 -2.25 5.24
N ILE A 167 -3.00 -3.53 5.51
CA ILE A 167 -4.01 -4.60 5.34
C ILE A 167 -5.15 -4.44 6.35
N SER A 168 -4.85 -4.04 7.59
CA SER A 168 -5.87 -3.76 8.61
C SER A 168 -6.74 -2.54 8.22
N LEU A 169 -6.12 -1.50 7.64
CA LEU A 169 -6.82 -0.36 7.05
C LEU A 169 -7.73 -0.80 5.89
N CYS A 170 -7.24 -1.65 4.98
CA CYS A 170 -8.04 -2.20 3.89
C CYS A 170 -9.22 -3.04 4.41
N HIS A 171 -9.04 -3.83 5.47
CA HIS A 171 -10.15 -4.57 6.07
C HIS A 171 -11.24 -3.62 6.61
N ALA A 172 -10.85 -2.55 7.32
CA ALA A 172 -11.80 -1.53 7.77
C ALA A 172 -12.47 -0.78 6.61
N LEU A 173 -11.75 -0.51 5.53
CA LEU A 173 -12.31 0.09 4.31
C LEU A 173 -13.33 -0.81 3.63
N HIS A 174 -13.06 -2.12 3.57
CA HIS A 174 -13.99 -3.10 3.02
C HIS A 174 -15.28 -3.11 3.83
N TYR A 175 -15.19 -3.05 5.17
CA TYR A 175 -16.34 -2.83 6.04
C TYR A 175 -17.13 -1.56 5.68
N CYS A 176 -16.47 -0.40 5.63
CA CYS A 176 -17.13 0.87 5.29
C CYS A 176 -17.86 0.81 3.94
N TYR A 177 -17.25 0.19 2.93
CA TYR A 177 -17.87 0.01 1.61
C TYR A 177 -19.12 -0.89 1.68
N THR A 178 -19.06 -2.02 2.38
CA THR A 178 -20.23 -2.92 2.52
C THR A 178 -21.41 -2.26 3.23
N GLN A 179 -21.14 -1.30 4.12
CA GLN A 179 -22.16 -0.49 4.79
C GLN A 179 -22.68 0.68 3.93
N GLY A 180 -22.22 0.81 2.69
CA GLY A 180 -22.65 1.85 1.75
C GLY A 180 -22.09 3.25 2.04
N TRP A 181 -20.93 3.33 2.69
CA TRP A 181 -20.26 4.60 2.93
C TRP A 181 -19.53 5.09 1.69
N LEU A 182 -19.34 6.41 1.60
CA LEU A 182 -18.43 7.01 0.63
C LEU A 182 -16.99 6.80 1.09
N VAL A 183 -16.20 6.08 0.30
CA VAL A 183 -14.84 5.70 0.64
C VAL A 183 -13.86 6.63 -0.07
N LEU A 184 -13.17 7.45 0.72
CA LEU A 184 -12.08 8.29 0.25
C LEU A 184 -10.76 7.64 0.65
N HIS A 185 -10.16 6.86 -0.27
CA HIS A 185 -8.93 6.12 0.01
C HIS A 185 -7.71 6.74 -0.68
N ILE A 186 -6.67 7.00 0.12
CA ILE A 186 -5.36 7.45 -0.32
C ILE A 186 -4.34 6.36 0.05
N PRO A 187 -3.84 5.63 -0.95
CA PRO A 187 -3.11 4.37 -0.72
C PRO A 187 -1.69 4.54 -0.20
N ASP A 188 -1.03 5.65 -0.52
CA ASP A 188 0.30 5.99 -0.01
C ASP A 188 0.50 7.50 -0.21
N ALA A 189 0.33 8.26 0.86
CA ALA A 189 0.57 9.70 0.84
C ALA A 189 2.05 10.05 0.57
N HIS A 190 2.98 9.10 0.75
CA HIS A 190 4.38 9.35 0.44
C HIS A 190 4.62 9.56 -1.05
N LEU A 191 3.81 8.97 -1.93
CA LEU A 191 3.92 9.16 -3.38
C LEU A 191 3.62 10.60 -3.79
N TRP A 192 2.84 11.34 -3.00
CA TRP A 192 2.53 12.74 -3.27
C TRP A 192 3.65 13.69 -2.83
N VAL A 193 4.63 13.23 -2.05
CA VAL A 193 5.75 14.08 -1.57
C VAL A 193 7.11 13.69 -2.15
N LYS A 194 7.15 12.65 -3.00
CA LYS A 194 8.39 12.16 -3.65
C LYS A 194 8.14 11.69 -5.08
N ASN A 195 9.20 11.66 -5.89
CA ASN A 195 9.21 11.08 -7.24
C ASN A 195 8.14 11.66 -8.20
N CYS A 196 7.74 12.92 -8.02
CA CYS A 196 6.81 13.56 -8.94
C CYS A 196 7.54 13.92 -10.24
N LYS A 197 7.00 13.44 -11.35
CA LYS A 197 7.58 13.66 -12.69
C LYS A 197 7.36 15.09 -13.19
N GLU A 198 6.20 15.64 -12.88
CA GLU A 198 5.78 16.96 -13.34
C GLU A 198 5.21 17.72 -12.14
N LEU A 199 5.77 18.90 -11.89
CA LEU A 199 5.34 19.82 -10.86
C LEU A 199 5.07 21.16 -11.55
N LEU A 200 3.82 21.63 -11.50
CA LEU A 200 3.41 22.86 -12.16
C LEU A 200 3.05 23.92 -11.12
N PRO A 201 3.34 25.21 -11.36
CA PRO A 201 2.78 26.27 -10.53
C PRO A 201 1.26 26.28 -10.69
N SER A 202 0.54 26.38 -9.57
CA SER A 202 -0.91 26.35 -9.58
C SER A 202 -1.50 27.61 -10.19
N THR A 203 -2.50 27.42 -11.05
CA THR A 203 -3.26 28.54 -11.64
C THR A 203 -4.21 29.20 -10.67
N PHE A 204 -4.70 28.45 -9.67
CA PHE A 204 -5.65 28.95 -8.68
C PHE A 204 -4.95 29.65 -7.52
N SER A 205 -3.83 29.11 -7.05
CA SER A 205 -3.04 29.70 -5.96
C SER A 205 -1.56 29.81 -6.33
N PRO A 206 -1.03 31.01 -6.63
CA PRO A 206 0.31 31.17 -7.20
C PRO A 206 1.45 30.75 -6.25
N SER A 207 1.17 30.64 -4.95
CA SER A 207 2.14 30.16 -3.95
C SER A 207 2.21 28.63 -3.85
N ARG A 208 1.39 27.88 -4.61
CA ARG A 208 1.30 26.43 -4.56
C ARG A 208 1.71 25.77 -5.86
N PHE A 209 2.02 24.48 -5.75
CA PHE A 209 2.35 23.61 -6.86
C PHE A 209 1.34 22.47 -7.00
N ASP A 210 0.97 22.23 -8.24
CA ASP A 210 0.03 21.21 -8.68
C ASP A 210 0.75 19.97 -9.18
N GLN A 211 0.13 18.82 -8.93
CA GLN A 211 0.63 17.49 -9.26
C GLN A 211 -0.41 16.77 -10.14
N PRO A 212 -0.56 17.19 -11.40
CA PRO A 212 -1.69 16.83 -12.25
C PRO A 212 -1.77 15.32 -12.53
N ILE A 213 -0.62 14.65 -12.72
CA ILE A 213 -0.55 13.21 -13.00
C ILE A 213 -1.10 12.41 -11.82
N GLU A 214 -0.62 12.69 -10.60
CA GLU A 214 -1.06 11.99 -9.39
C GLU A 214 -2.54 12.27 -9.09
N ALA A 215 -2.96 13.52 -9.27
CA ALA A 215 -4.35 13.93 -9.09
C ALA A 215 -5.30 13.19 -10.06
N SER A 216 -4.96 13.16 -11.35
CA SER A 216 -5.78 12.48 -12.38
C SER A 216 -5.87 10.97 -12.16
N HIS A 217 -4.76 10.34 -11.74
CA HIS A 217 -4.72 8.91 -11.43
C HIS A 217 -5.59 8.60 -10.21
N TRP A 218 -5.50 9.41 -9.16
CA TRP A 218 -6.34 9.26 -7.98
C TRP A 218 -7.83 9.47 -8.29
N LEU A 219 -8.18 10.51 -9.06
CA LEU A 219 -9.57 10.79 -9.46
C LEU A 219 -10.20 9.63 -10.24
N ARG A 220 -9.45 9.00 -11.15
CA ARG A 220 -9.92 7.83 -11.90
C ARG A 220 -10.30 6.68 -10.96
N ASN A 221 -9.46 6.41 -9.97
CA ASN A 221 -9.71 5.33 -9.00
C ASN A 221 -10.86 5.68 -8.06
N PHE A 222 -10.92 6.94 -7.61
CA PHE A 222 -12.01 7.45 -6.77
C PHE A 222 -13.38 7.34 -7.46
N LYS A 223 -13.44 7.59 -8.78
CA LYS A 223 -14.64 7.39 -9.60
C LYS A 223 -15.13 5.95 -9.55
N ILE A 224 -14.23 4.99 -9.75
CA ILE A 224 -14.57 3.55 -9.79
C ILE A 224 -15.15 3.09 -8.45
N THR A 225 -14.59 3.55 -7.34
CA THR A 225 -15.04 3.13 -6.00
C THR A 225 -16.39 3.71 -5.60
N ASN A 226 -16.69 4.95 -5.97
CA ASN A 226 -17.85 5.68 -5.46
C ASN A 226 -18.91 6.03 -6.52
N GLU A 227 -18.84 5.43 -7.71
CA GLU A 227 -19.76 5.66 -8.83
C GLU A 227 -21.26 5.79 -8.43
N PRO A 228 -21.85 4.90 -7.60
CA PRO A 228 -23.27 5.00 -7.24
C PRO A 228 -23.62 6.18 -6.34
N LEU A 229 -22.66 6.76 -5.62
CA LEU A 229 -22.86 7.91 -4.74
C LEU A 229 -22.56 9.24 -5.47
N LEU A 230 -21.61 9.24 -6.41
CA LEU A 230 -21.23 10.44 -7.15
C LEU A 230 -22.32 10.96 -8.09
N SER A 231 -23.21 10.09 -8.56
CA SER A 231 -24.38 10.46 -9.36
C SER A 231 -25.47 11.16 -8.55
N LYS A 232 -25.49 10.98 -7.23
CA LYS A 232 -26.51 11.53 -6.32
C LYS A 232 -26.07 12.84 -5.68
N LEU A 233 -24.77 13.00 -5.46
CA LEU A 233 -24.20 14.20 -4.87
C LEU A 233 -24.09 15.31 -5.91
N LYS A 234 -24.44 16.53 -5.51
CA LYS A 234 -24.46 17.72 -6.36
C LYS A 234 -23.44 18.75 -5.87
N THR A 235 -22.93 19.60 -6.74
CA THR A 235 -22.08 20.74 -6.36
C THR A 235 -22.90 21.81 -5.66
N THR A 236 -22.38 22.35 -4.55
CA THR A 236 -22.98 23.49 -3.83
C THR A 236 -22.43 24.82 -4.30
N GLN A 237 -21.25 24.81 -4.93
CA GLN A 237 -20.55 26.02 -5.37
C GLN A 237 -20.23 26.00 -6.87
N ARG A 238 -20.19 27.19 -7.45
CA ARG A 238 -19.67 27.40 -8.80
C ARG A 238 -18.14 27.33 -8.81
N TYR A 239 -17.57 26.50 -9.68
CA TYR A 239 -16.13 26.36 -9.86
C TYR A 239 -15.71 26.83 -11.25
N VAL A 240 -14.77 27.77 -11.32
CA VAL A 240 -14.21 28.28 -12.58
C VAL A 240 -12.83 27.68 -12.78
N TRP A 241 -12.65 26.90 -13.85
CA TRP A 241 -11.39 26.21 -14.15
C TRP A 241 -10.53 27.01 -15.10
N THR A 242 -11.17 27.55 -16.14
CA THR A 242 -10.54 28.42 -17.12
C THR A 242 -11.52 29.54 -17.47
N LYS A 243 -11.05 30.56 -18.21
CA LYS A 243 -11.90 31.67 -18.67
C LYS A 243 -13.13 31.22 -19.47
N ARG A 244 -13.09 30.03 -20.06
CA ARG A 244 -14.15 29.49 -20.93
C ARG A 244 -14.98 28.41 -20.26
N GLU A 245 -14.54 27.88 -19.13
CA GLU A 245 -15.12 26.69 -18.53
C GLU A 245 -15.33 26.87 -17.04
N SER A 246 -16.59 26.73 -16.67
CA SER A 246 -17.06 26.67 -15.29
C SER A 246 -17.99 25.49 -15.12
N THR A 247 -17.93 24.90 -13.93
CA THR A 247 -18.96 23.99 -13.43
C THR A 247 -19.91 24.82 -12.58
N GLU A 248 -21.16 24.91 -13.02
CA GLU A 248 -22.21 25.63 -12.29
C GLU A 248 -22.69 24.83 -11.07
N GLU A 249 -23.43 25.50 -10.19
CA GLU A 249 -24.04 24.90 -9.00
C GLU A 249 -25.13 23.87 -9.39
N GLY A 250 -25.27 22.82 -8.58
CA GLY A 250 -26.27 21.77 -8.79
C GLY A 250 -25.88 20.66 -9.78
N ARG A 251 -24.67 20.69 -10.34
CA ARG A 251 -24.13 19.63 -11.20
C ARG A 251 -23.70 18.42 -10.40
N THR A 252 -23.71 17.23 -10.99
CA THR A 252 -23.32 16.02 -10.26
C THR A 252 -21.82 16.01 -9.94
N LEU A 253 -21.43 15.41 -8.80
CA LEU A 253 -20.00 15.24 -8.49
C LEU A 253 -19.32 14.28 -9.48
N ALA A 254 -20.09 13.39 -10.12
CA ALA A 254 -19.59 12.55 -11.22
C ALA A 254 -19.06 13.39 -12.40
N GLU A 255 -19.81 14.40 -12.85
CA GLU A 255 -19.38 15.33 -13.92
C GLU A 255 -18.10 16.09 -13.52
N LEU A 256 -18.03 16.54 -12.26
CA LEU A 256 -16.84 17.21 -11.72
C LEU A 256 -15.59 16.31 -11.79
N VAL A 257 -15.72 15.05 -11.37
CA VAL A 257 -14.62 14.08 -11.40
C VAL A 257 -14.23 13.74 -12.84
N GLU A 258 -15.20 13.57 -13.74
CA GLU A 258 -14.94 13.31 -15.16
C GLU A 258 -14.18 14.44 -15.83
N GLN A 259 -14.52 15.69 -15.52
CA GLN A 259 -13.78 16.85 -16.00
C GLN A 259 -12.31 16.81 -15.55
N GLY A 260 -12.06 16.46 -14.29
CA GLY A 260 -10.71 16.29 -13.77
C GLY A 260 -9.94 15.12 -14.40
N VAL A 261 -10.62 14.05 -14.80
CA VAL A 261 -9.98 12.92 -15.51
C VAL A 261 -9.70 13.27 -16.98
N ALA A 262 -10.60 13.99 -17.64
CA ALA A 262 -10.45 14.42 -19.03
C ALA A 262 -9.36 15.50 -19.18
N ARG A 263 -9.24 16.40 -18.20
CA ARG A 263 -8.31 17.54 -18.22
C ARG A 263 -7.30 17.43 -17.10
N VAL A 264 -6.18 16.77 -17.42
CA VAL A 264 -5.11 16.45 -16.48
C VAL A 264 -4.53 17.71 -15.80
N ARG A 265 -4.41 18.83 -16.53
CA ARG A 265 -3.82 20.08 -16.00
C ARG A 265 -4.60 20.66 -14.81
N THR A 266 -5.93 20.57 -14.82
CA THR A 266 -6.80 21.11 -13.76
C THR A 266 -7.15 20.06 -12.70
N SER A 267 -6.65 18.82 -12.80
CA SER A 267 -7.02 17.73 -11.90
C SER A 267 -6.72 18.04 -10.44
N SER A 268 -5.60 18.70 -10.14
CA SER A 268 -5.22 19.05 -8.75
C SER A 268 -6.24 19.96 -8.09
N ASP A 269 -6.75 20.95 -8.83
CA ASP A 269 -7.80 21.86 -8.36
C ASP A 269 -9.13 21.13 -8.21
N VAL A 270 -9.47 20.23 -9.15
CA VAL A 270 -10.67 19.39 -9.07
C VAL A 270 -10.66 18.51 -7.83
N VAL A 271 -9.51 17.92 -7.46
CA VAL A 271 -9.38 17.18 -6.20
C VAL A 271 -9.67 18.08 -5.00
N GLY A 272 -9.12 19.31 -4.99
CA GLY A 272 -9.39 20.28 -3.94
C GLY A 272 -10.86 20.66 -3.81
N ALA A 273 -11.53 20.90 -4.94
CA ALA A 273 -12.96 21.20 -4.99
C ALA A 273 -13.81 20.03 -4.50
N LEU A 274 -13.51 18.81 -4.97
CA LEU A 274 -14.17 17.58 -4.55
C LEU A 274 -14.04 17.37 -3.03
N LEU A 275 -12.83 17.48 -2.47
CA LEU A 275 -12.60 17.35 -1.03
C LEU A 275 -13.39 18.40 -0.23
N LYS A 276 -13.49 19.63 -0.76
CA LYS A 276 -14.27 20.70 -0.12
C LYS A 276 -15.77 20.37 -0.13
N GLU A 277 -16.32 19.94 -1.26
CA GLU A 277 -17.74 19.56 -1.38
C GLU A 277 -18.10 18.37 -0.48
N LEU A 278 -17.27 17.32 -0.49
CA LEU A 278 -17.48 16.15 0.37
C LEU A 278 -17.53 16.53 1.84
N ARG A 279 -16.66 17.45 2.28
CA ARG A 279 -16.64 17.93 3.67
C ARG A 279 -17.86 18.76 4.03
N LEU A 280 -18.36 19.57 3.10
CA LEU A 280 -19.54 20.42 3.33
C LEU A 280 -20.83 19.59 3.41
N GLN A 281 -20.92 18.53 2.61
CA GLN A 281 -22.12 17.71 2.50
C GLN A 281 -22.10 16.48 3.42
N ALA A 282 -20.95 16.13 4.01
CA ALA A 282 -20.85 15.03 4.95
C ALA A 282 -21.83 15.22 6.12
N GLY A 283 -22.62 14.18 6.42
CA GLY A 283 -23.62 14.22 7.48
C GLY A 283 -24.89 15.01 7.18
N GLN A 284 -24.97 15.75 6.06
CA GLN A 284 -26.20 16.44 5.67
C GLN A 284 -27.20 15.47 5.03
N PRO A 285 -28.50 15.62 5.31
CA PRO A 285 -29.53 14.79 4.69
C PRO A 285 -29.52 14.99 3.17
N MET A 286 -29.51 13.88 2.45
CA MET A 286 -29.55 13.87 0.98
C MET A 286 -31.01 13.94 0.52
N GLU A 287 -31.28 14.52 -0.66
CA GLU A 287 -32.61 14.47 -1.28
C GLU A 287 -33.11 13.01 -1.34
N GLY A 288 -34.19 12.70 -0.61
CA GLY A 288 -34.80 11.37 -0.57
C GLY A 288 -34.28 10.40 0.50
N ARG A 289 -33.34 10.80 1.38
CA ARG A 289 -32.97 10.03 2.59
C ARG A 289 -32.98 10.91 3.83
N GLN A 290 -33.62 10.43 4.90
CA GLN A 290 -33.60 11.08 6.21
C GLN A 290 -32.18 11.08 6.82
N GLU A 291 -31.35 10.10 6.49
CA GLU A 291 -29.94 10.04 6.91
C GLU A 291 -29.01 10.50 5.79
N GLY A 292 -28.05 11.36 6.14
CA GLY A 292 -26.97 11.79 5.26
C GLY A 292 -26.04 10.65 4.86
N PHE A 293 -25.22 10.86 3.82
CA PHE A 293 -24.20 9.88 3.47
C PHE A 293 -23.08 9.88 4.51
N ARG A 294 -22.51 8.70 4.75
CA ARG A 294 -21.37 8.53 5.66
C ARG A 294 -20.07 8.61 4.89
N LEU A 295 -19.10 9.34 5.42
CA LEU A 295 -17.78 9.53 4.79
C LEU A 295 -16.70 8.76 5.56
N ALA A 296 -15.98 7.86 4.88
CA ALA A 296 -14.78 7.20 5.41
C ALA A 296 -13.54 7.79 4.71
N VAL A 297 -12.73 8.54 5.45
CA VAL A 297 -11.45 9.06 4.95
C VAL A 297 -10.35 8.10 5.37
N ALA A 298 -9.76 7.38 4.43
CA ALA A 298 -8.66 6.45 4.68
C ALA A 298 -7.35 6.95 4.07
N VAL A 299 -6.32 7.15 4.90
CA VAL A 299 -5.02 7.65 4.46
C VAL A 299 -3.89 6.78 4.97
N ASP A 300 -3.21 6.07 4.07
CA ASP A 300 -1.97 5.37 4.42
C ASP A 300 -0.75 6.28 4.27
N GLY A 301 0.20 6.15 5.20
CA GLY A 301 1.41 6.96 5.26
C GLY A 301 1.14 8.41 5.66
N VAL A 302 0.22 8.65 6.60
CA VAL A 302 -0.22 10.00 6.98
C VAL A 302 0.91 10.92 7.45
N ASN A 303 2.00 10.35 7.94
CA ASN A 303 3.23 11.06 8.31
C ASN A 303 3.90 11.80 7.15
N ALA A 304 3.57 11.49 5.89
CA ALA A 304 4.03 12.26 4.73
C ALA A 304 3.47 13.69 4.71
N LEU A 305 2.30 13.94 5.32
CA LEU A 305 1.63 15.24 5.24
C LEU A 305 2.38 16.35 5.97
N TRP A 306 2.97 16.04 7.12
CA TRP A 306 3.74 16.97 7.96
C TRP A 306 5.25 16.73 7.91
N GLY A 307 5.69 15.76 7.11
CA GLY A 307 7.10 15.46 6.92
C GLY A 307 7.81 16.47 6.01
N ARG A 308 9.00 16.09 5.52
CA ARG A 308 9.73 16.88 4.51
C ARG A 308 9.55 16.25 3.13
N THR A 309 9.49 17.07 2.08
CA THR A 309 9.40 16.57 0.69
C THR A 309 10.78 16.36 0.08
N SER A 310 10.87 15.52 -0.95
CA SER A 310 12.08 15.40 -1.78
C SER A 310 12.02 16.26 -3.05
N LEU A 311 10.95 17.04 -3.23
CA LEU A 311 10.69 17.80 -4.44
C LEU A 311 11.46 19.12 -4.41
N LYS A 312 11.90 19.56 -5.59
CA LYS A 312 12.67 20.80 -5.76
C LYS A 312 11.98 21.71 -6.77
N LYS A 313 12.04 23.01 -6.51
CA LYS A 313 11.63 24.06 -7.45
C LYS A 313 12.67 24.16 -8.59
N GLU A 314 12.35 24.95 -9.62
CA GLU A 314 13.29 25.25 -10.71
C GLU A 314 14.60 25.86 -10.18
N ASP A 315 14.51 26.67 -9.13
CA ASP A 315 15.65 27.28 -8.42
C ASP A 315 16.45 26.29 -7.54
N LYS A 316 16.12 24.99 -7.59
CA LYS A 316 16.70 23.91 -6.77
C LYS A 316 16.42 24.00 -5.26
N SER A 317 15.66 24.99 -4.81
CA SER A 317 15.14 25.08 -3.45
C SER A 317 14.15 23.95 -3.18
N VAL A 318 14.06 23.51 -1.92
CA VAL A 318 13.15 22.43 -1.52
C VAL A 318 11.73 22.97 -1.41
N VAL A 319 10.75 22.19 -1.88
CA VAL A 319 9.32 22.53 -1.78
C VAL A 319 8.82 22.12 -0.39
N ALA A 320 8.15 23.02 0.32
CA ALA A 320 7.51 22.65 1.59
C ALA A 320 6.22 21.83 1.32
N PRO A 321 5.81 20.90 2.21
CA PRO A 321 4.59 20.12 1.99
C PRO A 321 3.34 21.00 1.86
N GLU A 322 3.29 22.14 2.54
CA GLU A 322 2.18 23.10 2.48
C GLU A 322 2.06 23.83 1.13
N GLU A 323 3.17 23.91 0.40
CA GLU A 323 3.18 24.46 -0.95
C GLU A 323 2.59 23.47 -1.96
N LEU A 324 2.38 22.20 -1.61
CA LEU A 324 1.76 21.21 -2.50
C LEU A 324 0.23 21.26 -2.38
N THR A 325 -0.47 21.51 -3.48
CA THR A 325 -1.94 21.64 -3.50
C THR A 325 -2.65 20.40 -2.96
N LEU A 326 -2.21 19.20 -3.33
CA LEU A 326 -2.81 17.94 -2.86
C LEU A 326 -2.65 17.76 -1.35
N ILE A 327 -1.45 17.99 -0.82
CA ILE A 327 -1.14 17.85 0.61
C ILE A 327 -1.91 18.89 1.42
N HIS A 328 -1.94 20.14 0.97
CA HIS A 328 -2.69 21.22 1.62
C HIS A 328 -4.18 20.90 1.74
N ASN A 329 -4.79 20.42 0.66
CA ASN A 329 -6.21 20.05 0.67
C ASN A 329 -6.47 18.80 1.51
N LEU A 330 -5.55 17.84 1.51
CA LEU A 330 -5.66 16.65 2.33
C LEU A 330 -5.54 16.95 3.83
N ARG A 331 -4.62 17.84 4.25
CA ARG A 331 -4.52 18.29 5.65
C ARG A 331 -5.85 18.89 6.15
N LYS A 332 -6.58 19.62 5.31
CA LYS A 332 -7.92 20.15 5.65
C LYS A 332 -8.97 19.06 5.84
N MET A 333 -8.82 17.92 5.18
CA MET A 333 -9.71 16.76 5.34
C MET A 333 -9.42 16.00 6.63
N MET A 334 -8.17 16.03 7.10
CA MET A 334 -7.75 15.41 8.37
C MET A 334 -8.27 16.15 9.61
N LYS A 335 -8.68 17.41 9.47
CA LYS A 335 -9.31 18.18 10.55
C LYS A 335 -10.67 17.60 10.93
N ASN A 336 -11.09 17.79 12.18
CA ASN A 336 -12.34 17.27 12.76
C ASN A 336 -13.48 18.30 12.70
N ASP A 337 -13.36 19.30 11.81
CA ASP A 337 -14.33 20.40 11.64
C ASP A 337 -15.64 19.96 10.94
N TRP A 338 -15.84 18.66 10.72
CA TRP A 338 -16.96 18.09 9.98
C TRP A 338 -17.52 16.85 10.69
N CYS A 339 -18.78 16.51 10.41
CA CYS A 339 -19.51 15.39 11.04
C CYS A 339 -20.02 14.39 10.00
N GLY A 340 -20.65 13.30 10.43
CA GLY A 340 -21.20 12.30 9.51
C GLY A 340 -20.18 11.31 8.96
N GLY A 341 -19.01 11.14 9.60
CA GLY A 341 -18.02 10.17 9.15
C GLY A 341 -16.86 9.95 10.10
N ALA A 342 -15.84 9.26 9.60
CA ALA A 342 -14.66 8.89 10.37
C ALA A 342 -13.38 9.02 9.52
N VAL A 343 -12.29 9.39 10.17
CA VAL A 343 -10.95 9.45 9.58
C VAL A 343 -10.15 8.26 10.10
N ILE A 344 -9.65 7.43 9.20
CA ILE A 344 -8.86 6.24 9.49
C ILE A 344 -7.50 6.40 8.82
N SER A 345 -6.44 6.59 9.60
CA SER A 345 -5.10 6.75 9.08
C SER A 345 -4.19 5.60 9.49
N SER A 346 -3.14 5.37 8.70
CA SER A 346 -2.03 4.52 9.11
C SER A 346 -0.71 5.26 8.98
N LEU A 347 0.15 5.07 9.97
CA LEU A 347 1.53 5.50 9.90
C LEU A 347 2.33 4.50 9.08
N SER A 348 3.27 4.98 8.28
CA SER A 348 4.21 4.10 7.59
C SER A 348 5.63 4.65 7.66
N GLN A 349 6.51 3.83 8.24
CA GLN A 349 7.95 4.03 8.14
C GLN A 349 8.44 3.70 6.72
N THR A 350 7.85 2.69 6.07
CA THR A 350 8.24 2.31 4.72
C THR A 350 7.86 3.42 3.74
N GLY A 351 8.87 3.98 3.07
CA GLY A 351 8.68 5.08 2.15
C GLY A 351 8.69 6.47 2.79
N SER A 352 8.85 6.56 4.11
CA SER A 352 9.08 7.81 4.83
C SER A 352 10.36 8.49 4.37
N LEU A 353 10.35 9.82 4.38
CA LEU A 353 11.49 10.65 3.99
C LEU A 353 12.15 11.21 5.24
N PHE A 354 13.48 11.15 5.31
CA PHE A 354 14.29 11.76 6.38
C PHE A 354 13.93 11.29 7.81
N LYS A 355 13.43 10.06 7.97
CA LYS A 355 13.15 9.44 9.26
C LYS A 355 14.03 8.19 9.48
N PRO A 356 14.40 7.86 10.73
CA PRO A 356 15.15 6.64 11.03
C PRO A 356 14.33 5.39 10.68
N LYS A 357 15.00 4.25 10.54
CA LYS A 357 14.33 2.99 10.18
C LYS A 357 13.58 2.33 11.33
N ASP A 358 14.04 2.53 12.55
CA ASP A 358 13.52 1.83 13.73
C ASP A 358 12.38 2.58 14.42
N VAL A 359 12.08 3.79 13.94
CA VAL A 359 11.04 4.67 14.46
C VAL A 359 9.68 4.25 13.92
N TYR A 360 8.73 4.03 14.83
CA TYR A 360 7.35 3.66 14.50
C TYR A 360 6.29 4.33 15.38
N LEU A 361 6.70 5.09 16.40
CA LEU A 361 5.78 5.77 17.30
C LEU A 361 5.13 6.99 16.62
N PRO A 362 3.87 7.31 16.96
CA PRO A 362 3.16 8.44 16.37
C PRO A 362 3.87 9.78 16.51
N GLN A 363 4.30 10.14 17.72
CA GLN A 363 4.97 11.41 17.99
C GLN A 363 6.26 11.59 17.17
N GLU A 364 7.06 10.52 17.06
CA GLU A 364 8.33 10.56 16.33
C GLU A 364 8.14 10.62 14.80
N LEU A 365 7.15 9.89 14.26
CA LEU A 365 6.87 9.86 12.83
C LEU A 365 6.16 11.12 12.34
N LEU A 366 5.15 11.60 13.07
CA LEU A 366 4.41 12.82 12.74
C LEU A 366 5.24 14.09 13.00
N GLY A 367 6.10 14.07 14.02
CA GLY A 367 6.72 15.29 14.55
C GLY A 367 5.74 16.10 15.40
N GLU A 368 6.21 17.24 15.93
CA GLU A 368 5.41 18.13 16.79
C GLU A 368 4.20 18.68 16.02
N ASP A 369 4.44 19.34 14.88
CA ASP A 369 3.38 19.93 14.05
C ASP A 369 2.27 18.93 13.67
N GLY A 370 2.66 17.71 13.28
CA GLY A 370 1.71 16.69 12.86
C GLY A 370 0.97 16.03 14.03
N PHE A 371 1.59 15.97 15.21
CA PHE A 371 0.95 15.45 16.41
C PHE A 371 -0.08 16.47 16.94
N ASP A 372 0.29 17.74 17.01
CA ASP A 372 -0.59 18.83 17.45
C ASP A 372 -1.80 19.02 16.51
N ASP A 373 -1.59 18.92 15.20
CA ASP A 373 -2.70 19.01 14.23
C ASP A 373 -3.66 17.81 14.32
N MET A 374 -3.13 16.61 14.64
CA MET A 374 -3.90 15.36 14.70
C MET A 374 -4.58 15.12 16.05
N ASP A 375 -4.15 15.77 17.12
CA ASP A 375 -4.76 15.67 18.45
C ASP A 375 -6.17 16.31 18.46
N PRO A 376 -7.20 15.68 19.07
CA PRO A 376 -7.25 14.33 19.63
C PRO A 376 -7.48 13.23 18.57
N PHE A 377 -6.80 12.10 18.74
CA PHE A 377 -7.00 10.88 17.94
C PHE A 377 -6.97 9.60 18.80
N VAL A 378 -7.53 8.51 18.29
CA VAL A 378 -7.53 7.18 18.90
C VAL A 378 -6.36 6.37 18.31
N PRO A 379 -5.27 6.13 19.08
CA PRO A 379 -4.18 5.28 18.64
C PRO A 379 -4.59 3.80 18.66
N VAL A 380 -4.42 3.10 17.54
CA VAL A 380 -4.68 1.66 17.43
C VAL A 380 -3.36 0.92 17.14
N PRO A 381 -2.78 0.22 18.13
CA PRO A 381 -1.52 -0.49 17.95
C PRO A 381 -1.71 -1.73 17.08
N VAL A 382 -0.83 -1.91 16.10
CA VAL A 382 -0.78 -3.10 15.24
C VAL A 382 0.50 -3.88 15.55
N SER A 383 0.33 -4.97 16.28
CA SER A 383 1.41 -5.88 16.71
C SER A 383 1.76 -6.90 15.63
N ASN A 384 2.85 -7.63 15.86
CA ASN A 384 3.19 -8.86 15.13
C ASN A 384 2.12 -9.93 15.34
N TYR A 385 2.22 -11.04 14.59
CA TYR A 385 1.25 -12.11 14.72
C TYR A 385 1.25 -12.75 16.11
N SER A 386 0.06 -13.02 16.62
CA SER A 386 -0.11 -13.96 17.74
C SER A 386 0.24 -15.39 17.31
N GLU A 387 0.32 -16.30 18.28
CA GLU A 387 0.57 -17.72 17.99
C GLU A 387 -0.49 -18.27 17.04
N LYS A 388 -1.76 -18.07 17.37
CA LYS A 388 -2.90 -18.49 16.56
C LYS A 388 -2.89 -17.89 15.15
N GLU A 389 -2.60 -16.59 15.03
CA GLU A 389 -2.50 -15.91 13.73
C GLU A 389 -1.35 -16.48 12.89
N SER A 390 -0.20 -16.73 13.51
CA SER A 390 0.98 -17.25 12.84
C SER A 390 0.79 -18.69 12.35
N GLU A 391 0.10 -19.52 13.14
CA GLU A 391 -0.27 -20.88 12.77
C GLU A 391 -1.28 -20.89 11.63
N SER A 392 -2.29 -20.05 11.70
CA SER A 392 -3.30 -19.94 10.64
C SER A 392 -2.67 -19.46 9.33
N CYS A 393 -1.72 -18.53 9.39
CA CYS A 393 -0.95 -18.06 8.24
C CYS A 393 -0.09 -19.19 7.62
N TYR A 394 0.60 -19.97 8.46
CA TYR A 394 1.37 -21.13 8.02
C TYR A 394 0.48 -22.19 7.34
N LEU A 395 -0.67 -22.52 7.94
CA LEU A 395 -1.62 -23.47 7.38
C LEU A 395 -2.22 -22.97 6.05
N TYR A 396 -2.47 -21.67 5.92
CA TYR A 396 -2.91 -21.06 4.66
C TYR A 396 -1.86 -21.23 3.54
N TYR A 397 -0.57 -21.06 3.86
CA TYR A 397 0.50 -21.30 2.89
C TYR A 397 0.67 -22.79 2.55
N MET A 398 0.46 -23.69 3.51
CA MET A 398 0.47 -25.14 3.28
C MET A 398 -0.66 -25.57 2.34
N ASP A 399 -1.89 -25.09 2.58
CA ASP A 399 -3.06 -25.38 1.74
C ASP A 399 -2.88 -24.93 0.29
N ARG A 400 -2.25 -23.76 0.11
CA ARG A 400 -1.92 -23.22 -1.21
C ARG A 400 -0.74 -23.91 -1.88
N ASN A 401 -0.14 -24.92 -1.24
CA ASN A 401 1.14 -25.51 -1.64
C ASN A 401 2.18 -24.43 -1.95
N TRP A 402 2.20 -23.35 -1.16
CA TRP A 402 3.16 -22.27 -1.38
C TRP A 402 4.56 -22.66 -0.89
N LEU A 403 4.60 -23.47 0.17
CA LEU A 403 5.82 -23.99 0.76
C LEU A 403 6.21 -25.32 0.09
N GLN A 404 7.21 -25.25 -0.79
CA GLN A 404 7.65 -26.38 -1.62
C GLN A 404 8.79 -27.17 -0.97
N HIS A 405 9.67 -26.52 -0.21
CA HIS A 405 10.76 -27.19 0.48
C HIS A 405 10.27 -28.26 1.48
N PRO A 406 10.76 -29.51 1.44
CA PRO A 406 10.28 -30.59 2.31
C PRO A 406 10.42 -30.30 3.81
N HIS A 407 11.53 -29.70 4.24
CA HIS A 407 11.74 -29.34 5.65
C HIS A 407 10.82 -28.21 6.11
N SER A 408 10.27 -27.40 5.20
CA SER A 408 9.33 -26.33 5.59
C SER A 408 7.97 -26.87 6.02
N ARG A 409 7.68 -28.15 5.72
CA ARG A 409 6.43 -28.83 6.07
C ARG A 409 6.49 -29.56 7.42
N THR A 410 7.66 -29.61 8.05
CA THR A 410 7.84 -30.25 9.37
C THR A 410 7.58 -29.26 10.50
N GLU A 411 7.27 -29.77 11.70
CA GLU A 411 7.11 -28.93 12.90
C GLU A 411 8.40 -28.19 13.27
N GLU A 412 9.56 -28.75 12.97
CA GLU A 412 10.86 -28.09 13.15
C GLU A 412 10.99 -26.90 12.21
N GLY A 413 10.69 -27.08 10.91
CA GLY A 413 10.72 -25.98 9.94
C GLY A 413 9.72 -24.88 10.29
N LYS A 414 8.52 -25.23 10.77
CA LYS A 414 7.55 -24.25 11.29
C LYS A 414 8.16 -23.42 12.44
N LYS A 415 8.79 -24.06 13.43
CA LYS A 415 9.42 -23.36 14.56
C LYS A 415 10.56 -22.46 14.10
N GLU A 416 11.38 -22.91 13.16
CA GLU A 416 12.45 -22.10 12.56
C GLU A 416 11.91 -20.86 11.84
N LEU A 417 10.86 -21.02 11.02
CA LEU A 417 10.24 -19.90 10.31
C LEU A 417 9.66 -18.87 11.28
N LEU A 418 8.97 -19.33 12.33
CA LEU A 418 8.40 -18.44 13.35
C LEU A 418 9.49 -17.73 14.15
N PHE A 419 10.59 -18.40 14.45
CA PHE A 419 11.74 -17.82 15.14
C PHE A 419 12.45 -16.76 14.27
N LEU A 420 12.79 -17.10 13.02
CA LEU A 420 13.49 -16.19 12.10
C LEU A 420 12.64 -14.97 11.72
N SER A 421 11.34 -15.16 11.55
CA SER A 421 10.42 -14.04 11.26
C SER A 421 10.08 -13.21 12.49
N ASN A 422 10.33 -13.72 13.70
CA ASN A 422 9.80 -13.18 14.95
C ASN A 422 8.29 -12.87 14.86
N ARG A 423 7.55 -13.74 14.15
CA ARG A 423 6.12 -13.59 13.83
C ARG A 423 5.75 -12.27 13.12
N ASN A 424 6.71 -11.61 12.47
CA ASN A 424 6.44 -10.43 11.66
C ASN A 424 5.84 -10.84 10.30
N PRO A 425 4.66 -10.31 9.92
CA PRO A 425 3.96 -10.69 8.68
C PRO A 425 4.78 -10.54 7.40
N ASN A 426 5.46 -9.40 7.24
CA ASN A 426 6.24 -9.10 6.04
C ASN A 426 7.52 -9.97 5.97
N VAL A 427 8.18 -10.19 7.10
CA VAL A 427 9.37 -11.05 7.14
C VAL A 427 8.97 -12.51 6.87
N LEU A 428 7.87 -12.97 7.46
CA LEU A 428 7.35 -14.33 7.24
C LEU A 428 6.99 -14.56 5.76
N GLU A 429 6.24 -13.64 5.14
CA GLU A 429 5.91 -13.73 3.70
C GLU A 429 7.16 -13.81 2.84
N ARG A 430 8.18 -12.99 3.14
CA ARG A 430 9.44 -12.97 2.37
C ARG A 430 10.24 -14.26 2.51
N LEU A 431 10.32 -14.82 3.71
CA LEU A 431 10.98 -16.10 3.94
C LEU A 431 10.25 -17.19 3.16
N CYS A 432 8.93 -17.30 3.35
CA CYS A 432 8.09 -18.30 2.70
C CYS A 432 8.09 -18.18 1.16
N ALA A 433 8.16 -16.98 0.60
CA ALA A 433 8.20 -16.76 -0.85
C ALA A 433 9.47 -17.29 -1.54
N SER A 434 10.51 -17.63 -0.78
CA SER A 434 11.79 -18.13 -1.31
C SER A 434 12.00 -19.64 -1.11
N LEU A 435 11.03 -20.35 -0.52
CA LEU A 435 11.13 -21.76 -0.12
C LEU A 435 10.42 -22.73 -1.07
#